data_AF-A0A4Y2FXT6-F1
#
_entry.id   AF-A0A4Y2FXT6-F1
#
_cell.length_a   1.000
_cell.length_b   1.000
_cell.length_c   1.000
_cell.angle_alpha   90.00
_cell.angle_beta   90.00
_cell.angle_gamma   90.00
#
_symmetry.space_group_name_H-M   'P 1'
#
loop_
_entity.id
_entity.type
_entity.pdbx_description
1 polymer ?
#
loop_
_entity_poly.entity_id
_entity_poly.type
_entity_poly.pdbx_seq_one_letter_code
_entity_poly.pdbx_strand_id
1 'polypeptide(L)'
;MRTDKFWSGIWSDQTIEQTLMKTMKTSGGFTPDRGITESVLTRWTLGMIHLHNICEEVEKYCNITLVTSEQHVDMRPSRIARHNEDVVMLMQWFSQQIPFPINDVLMSINSGVVGTADVNCYLSHELGCEGISRNFGGNFGNGKFKRKDKVITLASVNNSAKIGKENLLWTR
;
A
#
# COMPACT_ATOMS: atom_id res chain seq x y z
N MET A 1 27.33 -3.53 -29.41
CA MET A 1 27.86 -2.47 -28.53
C MET A 1 26.67 -1.71 -27.97
N ARG A 2 26.35 -1.86 -26.68
CA ARG A 2 25.32 -1.02 -26.05
C ARG A 2 25.87 0.39 -26.06
N THR A 3 25.29 1.28 -26.84
CA THR A 3 25.64 2.71 -26.76
C THR A 3 25.39 3.14 -25.33
N ASP A 4 26.28 3.93 -24.70
CA ASP A 4 26.02 4.56 -23.39
C ASP A 4 24.96 5.67 -23.45
N LYS A 5 24.08 5.59 -24.44
CA LYS A 5 22.79 6.23 -24.46
C LYS A 5 21.91 5.55 -23.42
N PHE A 6 21.77 6.22 -22.28
CA PHE A 6 20.56 6.12 -21.47
C PHE A 6 19.33 6.08 -22.39
N TRP A 7 18.41 5.17 -22.07
CA TRP A 7 17.31 4.78 -22.95
C TRP A 7 16.14 5.80 -22.91
N SER A 8 15.43 6.01 -24.02
CA SER A 8 14.51 7.16 -24.18
C SER A 8 13.20 6.88 -24.96
N GLY A 9 12.58 5.71 -24.77
CA GLY A 9 11.24 5.36 -25.30
C GLY A 9 10.15 5.50 -24.23
N ILE A 10 8.93 5.85 -24.63
CA ILE A 10 7.94 6.54 -23.79
C ILE A 10 7.02 5.52 -22.99
N TRP A 11 6.24 5.88 -21.91
CA TRP A 11 5.42 5.00 -20.97
C TRP A 11 3.84 5.03 -21.09
N SER A 12 3.07 3.92 -20.91
CA SER A 12 1.70 3.69 -21.53
C SER A 12 0.48 4.30 -20.89
N ASP A 13 0.73 5.38 -20.23
CA ASP A 13 -0.01 6.62 -20.43
C ASP A 13 -0.62 6.78 -21.88
N GLN A 14 0.10 6.53 -23.01
CA GLN A 14 -0.32 7.06 -24.37
C GLN A 14 -1.75 6.77 -24.83
N THR A 15 -2.31 5.59 -24.59
CA THR A 15 -3.67 5.28 -25.09
C THR A 15 -4.75 5.52 -24.04
N ILE A 16 -4.40 5.67 -22.74
CA ILE A 16 -5.27 6.38 -21.78
C ILE A 16 -5.37 7.84 -22.23
N GLU A 17 -4.23 8.48 -22.53
CA GLU A 17 -4.17 9.86 -23.02
C GLU A 17 -5.06 10.08 -24.26
N GLN A 18 -4.94 9.28 -25.33
CA GLN A 18 -5.71 9.57 -26.56
C GLN A 18 -7.24 9.37 -26.47
N THR A 19 -7.72 8.47 -25.61
CA THR A 19 -9.18 8.28 -25.44
C THR A 19 -9.80 9.44 -24.67
N LEU A 20 -9.08 9.95 -23.65
CA LEU A 20 -9.34 11.23 -22.98
C LEU A 20 -9.52 12.38 -23.99
N MET A 21 -8.70 12.39 -25.05
CA MET A 21 -8.66 13.48 -26.03
C MET A 21 -9.80 13.45 -27.06
N LYS A 22 -10.46 12.30 -27.30
CA LYS A 22 -11.62 12.22 -28.21
C LYS A 22 -12.91 12.72 -27.57
N THR A 23 -13.10 12.45 -26.27
CA THR A 23 -14.28 12.93 -25.54
C THR A 23 -14.28 14.46 -25.40
N MET A 24 -13.10 15.11 -25.37
CA MET A 24 -12.99 16.57 -25.48
C MET A 24 -13.64 17.17 -26.74
N LYS A 25 -13.79 16.38 -27.81
CA LYS A 25 -14.24 16.86 -29.14
C LYS A 25 -15.74 16.76 -29.37
N THR A 26 -16.45 15.88 -28.66
CA THR A 26 -17.88 15.61 -28.89
C THR A 26 -18.80 16.13 -27.79
N SER A 27 -18.26 16.51 -26.63
CA SER A 27 -19.03 17.05 -25.50
C SER A 27 -18.18 18.13 -24.80
N GLY A 28 -18.10 19.32 -25.41
CA GLY A 28 -17.32 20.46 -24.90
C GLY A 28 -16.72 21.30 -26.02
N GLY A 29 -15.54 20.89 -26.51
CA GLY A 29 -14.84 21.52 -27.66
C GLY A 29 -13.95 22.71 -27.30
N PHE A 30 -12.71 22.46 -26.85
CA PHE A 30 -11.77 23.49 -26.36
C PHE A 30 -11.16 24.41 -27.47
N THR A 31 -11.96 25.22 -28.18
CA THR A 31 -11.45 26.35 -29.00
C THR A 31 -12.41 27.56 -29.02
N PRO A 32 -11.90 28.81 -29.07
CA PRO A 32 -12.67 30.00 -28.63
C PRO A 32 -13.84 30.43 -29.51
N ASP A 33 -13.76 30.17 -30.81
CA ASP A 33 -14.40 31.00 -31.82
C ASP A 33 -15.91 30.79 -31.95
N ARG A 34 -16.40 29.60 -31.54
CA ARG A 34 -17.80 29.14 -31.76
C ARG A 34 -18.32 28.28 -30.61
N GLY A 35 -18.36 28.85 -29.41
CA GLY A 35 -19.32 28.48 -28.36
C GLY A 35 -19.07 27.14 -27.64
N ILE A 36 -18.14 27.15 -26.68
CA ILE A 36 -18.19 26.20 -25.55
C ILE A 36 -19.41 26.55 -24.67
N THR A 37 -20.02 25.54 -24.07
CA THR A 37 -21.05 25.69 -23.01
C THR A 37 -20.47 25.34 -21.63
N GLU A 38 -20.83 26.12 -20.61
CA GLU A 38 -20.15 26.25 -19.30
C GLU A 38 -20.06 24.94 -18.48
N SER A 39 -21.21 24.34 -18.13
CA SER A 39 -21.27 23.14 -17.28
C SER A 39 -20.63 21.89 -17.91
N VAL A 40 -20.35 21.93 -19.21
CA VAL A 40 -19.71 20.86 -19.96
C VAL A 40 -18.25 20.69 -19.56
N LEU A 41 -17.56 21.80 -19.26
CA LEU A 41 -16.14 21.81 -18.86
C LEU A 41 -15.95 21.25 -17.44
N THR A 42 -16.72 21.77 -16.49
CA THR A 42 -16.55 21.54 -15.05
C THR A 42 -16.89 20.10 -14.62
N ARG A 43 -17.91 19.49 -15.25
CA ARG A 43 -18.25 18.08 -15.03
C ARG A 43 -17.12 17.14 -15.45
N TRP A 44 -16.35 17.51 -16.48
CA TRP A 44 -15.15 16.79 -16.89
C TRP A 44 -14.00 17.00 -15.90
N THR A 45 -13.76 18.23 -15.45
CA THR A 45 -12.73 18.54 -14.43
C THR A 45 -12.92 17.74 -13.14
N LEU A 46 -14.16 17.66 -12.63
CA LEU A 46 -14.48 16.89 -11.41
C LEU A 46 -14.63 15.37 -11.65
N GLY A 47 -15.25 14.97 -12.77
CA GLY A 47 -15.41 13.56 -13.11
C GLY A 47 -14.08 12.84 -13.32
N MET A 48 -13.09 13.53 -13.91
CA MET A 48 -11.73 13.01 -14.05
C MET A 48 -11.03 12.80 -12.72
N ILE A 49 -11.23 13.69 -11.74
CA ILE A 49 -10.66 13.55 -10.39
C ILE A 49 -11.21 12.29 -9.71
N HIS A 50 -12.49 11.95 -9.90
CA HIS A 50 -13.06 10.73 -9.31
C HIS A 50 -12.74 9.46 -10.10
N LEU A 51 -12.68 9.52 -11.44
CA LEU A 51 -12.27 8.39 -12.27
C LEU A 51 -10.80 8.02 -12.01
N HIS A 52 -9.94 9.04 -11.85
CA HIS A 52 -8.55 8.90 -11.39
C HIS A 52 -8.49 8.12 -10.06
N ASN A 53 -9.23 8.56 -9.03
CA ASN A 53 -9.24 7.89 -7.73
C ASN A 53 -9.75 6.43 -7.79
N ILE A 54 -10.72 6.09 -8.65
CA ILE A 54 -11.28 4.72 -8.71
C ILE A 54 -10.36 3.77 -9.48
N CYS A 55 -9.73 4.23 -10.56
CA CYS A 55 -8.67 3.45 -11.21
C CYS A 55 -7.50 3.20 -10.23
N GLU A 56 -7.13 4.21 -9.44
CA GLU A 56 -6.16 4.09 -8.35
C GLU A 56 -6.49 2.93 -7.39
N GLU A 57 -7.74 2.79 -6.95
CA GLU A 57 -8.15 1.74 -5.98
C GLU A 57 -8.28 0.35 -6.62
N VAL A 58 -8.68 0.23 -7.89
CA VAL A 58 -8.80 -1.07 -8.58
C VAL A 58 -7.43 -1.67 -8.90
N GLU A 59 -6.47 -0.83 -9.30
CA GLU A 59 -5.09 -1.25 -9.57
C GLU A 59 -4.31 -1.54 -8.26
N LYS A 60 -4.68 -0.89 -7.16
CA LYS A 60 -4.26 -1.29 -5.80
C LYS A 60 -4.78 -2.66 -5.39
N TYR A 61 -6.01 -3.03 -5.77
CA TYR A 61 -6.61 -4.29 -5.31
C TYR A 61 -6.12 -5.53 -6.08
N CYS A 62 -6.15 -5.49 -7.41
CA CYS A 62 -5.99 -6.70 -8.23
C CYS A 62 -4.53 -7.21 -8.36
N ASN A 63 -3.54 -6.50 -7.78
CA ASN A 63 -2.11 -6.73 -8.01
C ASN A 63 -1.73 -6.71 -9.51
N ILE A 64 -2.40 -5.85 -10.29
CA ILE A 64 -2.10 -5.55 -11.70
C ILE A 64 -2.59 -4.14 -12.03
N THR A 65 -1.78 -3.40 -12.80
CA THR A 65 -1.93 -1.95 -13.05
C THR A 65 -1.88 -1.68 -14.55
N LEU A 66 -3.03 -1.49 -15.20
CA LEU A 66 -3.19 -1.35 -16.65
C LEU A 66 -3.25 0.11 -17.10
N VAL A 67 -2.24 0.56 -17.84
CA VAL A 67 -2.29 1.81 -18.61
C VAL A 67 -2.07 1.49 -20.09
N THR A 68 -2.84 2.10 -20.99
CA THR A 68 -3.14 1.54 -22.32
C THR A 68 -2.01 1.62 -23.37
N SER A 69 -1.64 0.44 -23.88
CA SER A 69 -1.03 0.17 -25.22
C SER A 69 0.46 0.48 -25.43
N GLU A 70 0.84 1.61 -26.04
CA GLU A 70 2.08 1.65 -26.85
C GLU A 70 3.37 1.56 -26.05
N GLN A 71 3.34 2.20 -24.90
CA GLN A 71 4.53 2.82 -24.40
C GLN A 71 5.15 1.99 -23.25
N HIS A 72 4.43 1.71 -22.14
CA HIS A 72 4.96 1.19 -20.87
C HIS A 72 5.85 0.00 -21.10
N VAL A 73 6.87 0.00 -20.28
CA VAL A 73 7.91 -0.99 -20.36
C VAL A 73 7.82 -1.94 -19.19
N ASP A 74 7.29 -1.52 -18.04
CA ASP A 74 7.48 -2.27 -16.80
C ASP A 74 6.29 -3.15 -16.41
N MET A 75 5.10 -2.87 -16.93
CA MET A 75 4.03 -3.87 -17.09
C MET A 75 4.28 -4.86 -18.26
N ARG A 76 5.45 -4.80 -18.94
CA ARG A 76 5.75 -5.80 -19.98
C ARG A 76 6.06 -7.15 -19.33
N PRO A 77 5.64 -8.27 -19.94
CA PRO A 77 5.91 -9.60 -19.43
C PRO A 77 7.39 -9.92 -19.15
N SER A 78 8.35 -9.35 -19.88
CA SER A 78 9.79 -9.56 -19.64
C SER A 78 10.36 -8.79 -18.43
N ARG A 79 9.59 -7.85 -17.87
CA ARG A 79 9.85 -7.21 -16.59
C ARG A 79 9.16 -8.00 -15.48
N ILE A 80 7.86 -8.28 -15.65
CA ILE A 80 7.06 -9.08 -14.71
C ILE A 80 7.67 -10.48 -14.48
N ALA A 81 8.07 -11.20 -15.53
CA ALA A 81 8.63 -12.55 -15.43
C ALA A 81 9.98 -12.56 -14.69
N ARG A 82 10.89 -11.64 -15.02
CA ARG A 82 12.16 -11.47 -14.30
C ARG A 82 11.92 -11.05 -12.85
N HIS A 83 10.97 -10.16 -12.58
CA HIS A 83 10.60 -9.79 -11.22
C HIS A 83 10.10 -11.01 -10.42
N ASN A 84 9.33 -11.89 -11.05
CA ASN A 84 8.90 -13.16 -10.46
C ASN A 84 10.09 -14.13 -10.27
N GLU A 85 11.06 -14.19 -11.19
CA GLU A 85 12.29 -14.97 -11.03
C GLU A 85 13.17 -14.44 -9.88
N ASP A 86 13.33 -13.13 -9.77
CA ASP A 86 14.04 -12.46 -8.68
C ASP A 86 13.36 -12.75 -7.32
N VAL A 87 12.03 -12.73 -7.27
CA VAL A 87 11.24 -13.16 -6.09
C VAL A 87 11.49 -14.62 -5.74
N VAL A 88 11.52 -15.52 -6.73
CA VAL A 88 11.83 -16.95 -6.51
C VAL A 88 13.26 -17.12 -5.97
N MET A 89 14.24 -16.38 -6.51
CA MET A 89 15.62 -16.42 -6.04
C MET A 89 15.77 -15.93 -4.59
N LEU A 90 15.02 -14.89 -4.20
CA LEU A 90 14.97 -14.42 -2.81
C LEU A 90 14.34 -15.47 -1.87
N MET A 91 13.25 -16.11 -2.29
CA MET A 91 12.61 -17.19 -1.51
C MET A 91 13.54 -18.42 -1.36
N GLN A 92 14.36 -18.73 -2.36
CA GLN A 92 15.41 -19.75 -2.26
C GLN A 92 16.52 -19.35 -1.29
N TRP A 93 16.91 -18.09 -1.22
CA TRP A 93 17.91 -17.63 -0.24
C TRP A 93 17.38 -17.79 1.20
N PHE A 94 16.13 -17.39 1.45
CA PHE A 94 15.49 -17.57 2.77
C PHE A 94 15.31 -19.03 3.19
N SER A 95 15.14 -19.96 2.24
CA SER A 95 15.05 -21.40 2.58
C SER A 95 16.39 -22.00 2.98
N GLN A 96 17.51 -21.39 2.58
CA GLN A 96 18.87 -21.80 2.94
C GLN A 96 19.42 -21.07 4.17
N GLN A 97 19.04 -19.80 4.35
CA GLN A 97 19.43 -18.93 5.45
C GLN A 97 18.17 -18.40 6.13
N ILE A 98 17.65 -19.13 7.12
CA ILE A 98 16.43 -18.74 7.84
C ILE A 98 16.74 -17.52 8.73
N PRO A 99 16.22 -16.30 8.42
CA PRO A 99 16.52 -15.11 9.21
C PRO A 99 15.59 -14.95 10.42
N PHE A 100 14.52 -15.75 10.46
CA PHE A 100 13.49 -15.77 11.50
C PHE A 100 13.59 -17.09 12.27
N PRO A 101 14.39 -17.17 13.35
CA PRO A 101 14.43 -18.38 14.17
C PRO A 101 13.05 -18.68 14.75
N ILE A 102 12.61 -19.94 14.63
CA ILE A 102 11.33 -20.39 15.18
C ILE A 102 11.49 -20.50 16.70
N ASN A 103 11.05 -19.44 17.39
CA ASN A 103 11.07 -19.35 18.84
C ASN A 103 9.63 -19.46 19.39
N ASP A 104 9.50 -20.01 20.58
CA ASP A 104 8.27 -20.04 21.37
C ASP A 104 7.85 -18.66 21.91
N VAL A 105 8.81 -17.72 22.00
CA VAL A 105 8.55 -16.35 22.45
C VAL A 105 8.68 -15.34 21.30
N LEU A 106 7.70 -14.43 21.22
CA LEU A 106 7.68 -13.33 20.26
C LEU A 106 8.88 -12.40 20.49
N MET A 107 9.73 -12.20 19.46
CA MET A 107 10.93 -11.37 19.55
C MET A 107 10.97 -10.32 18.42
N SER A 108 11.37 -9.10 18.78
CA SER A 108 11.73 -8.04 17.82
C SER A 108 13.08 -8.34 17.18
N ILE A 109 13.10 -8.60 15.87
CA ILE A 109 14.34 -8.91 15.13
C ILE A 109 15.28 -7.70 15.06
N ASN A 110 14.73 -6.48 15.05
CA ASN A 110 15.53 -5.25 14.98
C ASN A 110 16.20 -4.90 16.32
N SER A 111 15.54 -5.17 17.46
CA SER A 111 15.99 -4.70 18.78
C SER A 111 16.27 -5.81 19.80
N GLY A 112 16.10 -7.08 19.43
CA GLY A 112 16.23 -8.24 20.32
C GLY A 112 15.18 -8.31 21.45
N VAL A 113 14.24 -7.35 21.53
CA VAL A 113 13.26 -7.26 22.61
C VAL A 113 12.29 -8.43 22.55
N VAL A 114 12.22 -9.18 23.65
CA VAL A 114 11.35 -10.35 23.81
C VAL A 114 10.03 -9.96 24.50
N GLY A 115 8.91 -10.46 23.99
CA GLY A 115 7.58 -10.24 24.52
C GLY A 115 7.38 -10.88 25.90
N THR A 116 6.72 -10.17 26.81
CA THR A 116 6.17 -10.79 28.02
C THR A 116 4.87 -11.55 27.71
N ALA A 117 4.42 -12.40 28.63
CA ALA A 117 3.18 -13.18 28.47
C ALA A 117 1.92 -12.33 28.19
N ASP A 118 1.93 -11.05 28.60
CA ASP A 118 0.83 -10.10 28.35
C ASP A 118 0.79 -9.58 26.91
N VAL A 119 1.88 -9.69 26.14
CA VAL A 119 1.97 -9.18 24.77
C VAL A 119 1.14 -10.08 23.84
N ASN A 120 0.09 -9.52 23.25
CA ASN A 120 -0.85 -10.24 22.39
C ASN A 120 -0.96 -9.65 20.97
N CYS A 121 0.05 -8.89 20.50
CA CYS A 121 -0.02 -8.21 19.20
C CYS A 121 -0.09 -9.10 17.96
N TYR A 122 0.25 -10.39 18.10
CA TYR A 122 0.00 -11.40 17.07
C TYR A 122 -1.50 -11.72 16.87
N LEU A 123 -2.35 -11.51 17.88
CA LEU A 123 -3.82 -11.68 17.81
C LEU A 123 -4.58 -10.40 17.42
N SER A 124 -3.87 -9.40 16.87
CA SER A 124 -4.43 -8.06 16.66
C SER A 124 -5.64 -8.03 15.72
N HIS A 125 -5.67 -8.88 14.69
CA HIS A 125 -6.82 -9.03 13.80
C HIS A 125 -8.04 -9.62 14.53
N GLU A 126 -7.86 -10.72 15.27
CA GLU A 126 -8.94 -11.42 15.98
C GLU A 126 -9.57 -10.55 17.06
N LEU A 127 -8.75 -9.89 17.89
CA LEU A 127 -9.20 -8.95 18.92
C LEU A 127 -9.90 -7.72 18.32
N GLY A 128 -9.49 -7.29 17.12
CA GLY A 128 -10.16 -6.25 16.34
C GLY A 128 -11.55 -6.68 15.88
N CYS A 129 -11.67 -7.87 15.27
CA CYS A 129 -12.95 -8.45 14.86
C CYS A 129 -13.91 -8.64 16.04
N GLU A 130 -13.42 -9.16 17.18
CA GLU A 130 -14.21 -9.32 18.41
C GLU A 130 -14.64 -7.96 19.00
N GLY A 131 -13.76 -6.95 18.93
CA GLY A 131 -14.10 -5.58 19.31
C GLY A 131 -15.21 -4.98 18.45
N ILE A 132 -15.22 -5.25 17.15
CA ILE A 132 -16.26 -4.81 16.22
C ILE A 132 -17.58 -5.56 16.50
N SER A 133 -17.53 -6.89 16.67
CA SER A 133 -18.73 -7.71 16.92
C SER A 133 -19.45 -7.32 18.22
N ARG A 134 -18.71 -6.94 19.27
CA ARG A 134 -19.29 -6.43 20.53
C ARG A 134 -20.02 -5.07 20.41
N ASN A 135 -19.83 -4.32 19.32
CA ASN A 135 -20.57 -3.09 19.03
C ASN A 135 -21.69 -3.29 17.99
N PHE A 136 -21.87 -4.51 17.48
CA PHE A 136 -22.85 -4.80 16.44
C PHE A 136 -24.29 -4.70 16.99
N GLY A 137 -25.17 -4.03 16.25
CA GLY A 137 -26.55 -3.74 16.68
C GLY A 137 -26.72 -2.47 17.55
N GLY A 138 -25.63 -1.76 17.88
CA GLY A 138 -25.69 -0.43 18.49
C GLY A 138 -25.66 0.70 17.47
N ASN A 139 -26.18 1.88 17.83
CA ASN A 139 -26.00 3.10 17.03
C ASN A 139 -24.51 3.49 16.98
N PHE A 140 -24.03 3.95 15.83
CA PHE A 140 -22.61 4.31 15.62
C PHE A 140 -22.04 5.27 16.68
N GLY A 141 -22.83 6.27 17.11
CA GLY A 141 -22.42 7.22 18.17
C GLY A 141 -22.29 6.63 19.58
N ASN A 142 -22.80 5.41 19.81
CA ASN A 142 -22.68 4.70 21.10
C ASN A 142 -21.49 3.74 21.13
N GLY A 143 -20.89 3.42 19.98
CA GLY A 143 -19.74 2.52 19.89
C GLY A 143 -18.50 3.11 20.58
N LYS A 144 -18.00 2.43 21.62
CA LYS A 144 -16.84 2.90 22.41
C LYS A 144 -15.88 1.76 22.71
N PHE A 145 -14.74 1.76 22.02
CA PHE A 145 -13.61 0.89 22.32
C PHE A 145 -12.93 1.33 23.62
N LYS A 146 -12.74 0.41 24.57
CA LYS A 146 -12.10 0.71 25.85
C LYS A 146 -10.60 0.45 25.73
N ARG A 147 -9.77 1.23 26.43
CA ARG A 147 -8.30 1.04 26.42
C ARG A 147 -7.86 -0.37 26.87
N LYS A 148 -8.66 -1.03 27.72
CA LYS A 148 -8.44 -2.41 28.16
C LYS A 148 -8.72 -3.47 27.09
N ASP A 149 -9.47 -3.12 26.04
CA ASP A 149 -9.78 -4.00 24.90
C ASP A 149 -8.74 -3.79 23.77
N LYS A 150 -7.73 -2.94 24.00
CA LYS A 150 -6.63 -2.70 23.06
C LYS A 150 -5.55 -3.76 23.22
N VAL A 151 -5.09 -4.26 22.08
CA VAL A 151 -3.88 -5.06 21.90
C VAL A 151 -2.66 -4.46 22.61
N ILE A 152 -1.94 -5.31 23.35
CA ILE A 152 -0.67 -5.04 24.03
C ILE A 152 0.47 -5.39 23.07
N THR A 153 1.41 -4.45 22.87
CA THR A 153 2.48 -4.56 21.86
C THR A 153 3.85 -4.75 22.49
N LEU A 154 4.82 -5.24 21.71
CA LEU A 154 6.24 -5.31 22.13
C LEU A 154 6.79 -3.98 22.66
N ALA A 155 6.27 -2.84 22.19
CA ALA A 155 6.68 -1.51 22.66
C ALA A 155 6.16 -1.15 24.06
N SER A 156 5.23 -1.92 24.63
CA SER A 156 4.86 -1.82 26.05
C SER A 156 5.68 -2.72 26.98
N VAL A 157 6.51 -3.61 26.41
CA VAL A 157 7.59 -4.22 27.18
C VAL A 157 8.61 -3.13 27.47
N ASN A 158 9.12 -3.08 28.69
CA ASN A 158 10.14 -2.10 29.06
C ASN A 158 11.43 -2.40 28.29
N ASN A 159 11.74 -1.54 27.31
CA ASN A 159 13.04 -1.52 26.64
C ASN A 159 14.14 -0.95 27.55
N SER A 160 14.07 -1.15 28.86
CA SER A 160 15.06 -0.68 29.82
C SER A 160 15.44 -1.75 30.85
N ALA A 161 16.74 -1.89 31.05
CA ALA A 161 17.32 -2.65 32.14
C ALA A 161 17.70 -1.70 33.27
N LYS A 162 17.28 -2.00 34.50
CA LYS A 162 17.62 -1.19 35.68
C LYS A 162 18.89 -1.74 36.33
N ILE A 163 19.98 -0.99 36.24
CA ILE A 163 21.26 -1.34 36.87
C ILE A 163 21.51 -0.34 38.00
N GLY A 164 21.35 -0.80 39.24
CA GLY A 164 21.41 0.07 40.42
C GLY A 164 20.29 1.10 40.46
N LYS A 165 20.66 2.39 40.36
CA LYS A 165 19.71 3.52 40.35
C LYS A 165 19.35 4.03 38.95
N GLU A 166 20.07 3.61 37.91
CA GLU A 166 19.90 4.11 36.55
C GLU A 166 19.13 3.10 35.68
N ASN A 167 18.36 3.62 34.72
CA ASN A 167 17.64 2.84 33.73
C ASN A 167 18.37 3.00 32.38
N LEU A 168 19.03 1.94 31.93
CA LEU A 168 19.63 1.90 30.60
C LEU A 168 18.58 1.47 29.59
N LEU A 169 18.33 2.31 28.58
CA LEU A 169 17.46 1.98 27.45
C LEU A 169 18.26 1.17 26.42
N TRP A 170 17.67 0.09 25.89
CA TRP A 170 18.15 -0.53 24.66
C TRP A 170 17.95 0.47 23.51
N THR A 171 19.03 1.06 23.02
CA THR A 171 19.00 2.14 22.02
C THR A 171 18.56 1.66 20.64
N ARG A 172 18.03 2.61 19.84
CA ARG A 172 17.69 2.44 18.42
C ARG A 172 18.91 2.16 17.55
#